data_AF-A0A967T739-F1
#
_entry.id   AF-A0A967T739-F1
#
_cell.length_a   1.000
_cell.length_b   1.000
_cell.length_c   1.000
_cell.angle_alpha   90.00
_cell.angle_beta   90.00
_cell.angle_gamma   90.00
#
_symmetry.space_group_name_H-M   'P 1'
#
loop_
_entity.id
_entity.type
_entity.pdbx_description
1 polymer ?
#
loop_
_entity_poly.entity_id
_entity_poly.type
_entity_poly.pdbx_seq_one_letter_code
_entity_poly.pdbx_strand_id
1 'polypeptide(L)'
;DTPIYCVKQLELSYKDYVFSFEFAALDFAFPDKNSYAYMMEGFENKWNYSRSRRYVTYTNLDAGEYVFRVKGSNNDGNWNEEGTALAVTIAPP
;
A
#
# COMPACT_ATOMS: atom_id res chain seq x y z
N ASP A 1 -4.25 -13.94 12.26
CA ASP A 1 -2.93 -13.29 12.24
C ASP A 1 -1.85 -14.24 11.75
N THR A 2 -1.77 -14.42 10.44
CA THR A 2 -0.64 -15.14 9.82
C THR A 2 0.32 -14.07 9.30
N PRO A 3 1.52 -13.90 9.88
CA PRO A 3 2.48 -12.97 9.33
C PRO A 3 2.99 -13.54 8.00
N ILE A 4 2.58 -12.94 6.89
CA ILE A 4 3.02 -13.39 5.57
C ILE A 4 4.25 -12.57 5.18
N TYR A 5 5.42 -13.20 5.26
CA TYR A 5 6.66 -12.63 4.77
C TYR A 5 6.74 -12.82 3.25
N CYS A 6 6.90 -11.73 2.50
CA CYS A 6 7.05 -11.73 1.04
C CYS A 6 5.80 -12.16 0.24
N VAL A 7 4.64 -11.56 0.54
CA VAL A 7 3.45 -11.68 -0.32
C VAL A 7 3.71 -10.93 -1.62
N LYS A 8 3.67 -11.65 -2.75
CA LYS A 8 3.65 -11.02 -4.08
C LYS A 8 2.22 -10.75 -4.59
N GLN A 9 1.25 -11.48 -4.05
CA GLN A 9 -0.15 -11.41 -4.43
C GLN A 9 -1.06 -11.66 -3.22
N LEU A 10 -2.05 -10.79 -3.04
CA LEU A 10 -3.09 -10.88 -2.03
C LEU A 10 -4.41 -11.23 -2.73
N GLU A 11 -5.02 -12.35 -2.36
CA GLU A 11 -6.35 -12.74 -2.81
C GLU A 11 -7.38 -12.43 -1.71
N LEU A 12 -8.42 -11.69 -2.07
CA LEU A 12 -9.52 -11.30 -1.20
C LEU A 12 -10.83 -11.80 -1.79
N SER A 13 -11.77 -12.17 -0.92
CA SER A 13 -13.14 -12.47 -1.34
C SER A 13 -13.98 -11.20 -1.38
N TYR A 14 -15.12 -11.23 -2.09
CA TYR A 14 -16.12 -10.15 -2.03
C TYR A 14 -16.62 -9.83 -0.61
N LYS A 15 -16.43 -10.73 0.36
CA LYS A 15 -16.79 -10.53 1.77
C LYS A 15 -15.75 -9.72 2.53
N ASP A 16 -14.54 -9.60 2.01
CA ASP A 16 -13.45 -8.79 2.57
C ASP A 16 -13.58 -7.34 2.11
N TYR A 17 -14.75 -6.75 2.35
CA TYR A 17 -15.12 -5.43 1.86
C TYR A 17 -14.37 -4.28 2.54
N VAL A 18 -13.58 -4.55 3.58
CA VAL A 18 -12.70 -3.58 4.24
C VAL A 18 -11.37 -4.22 4.59
N PHE A 19 -10.28 -3.59 4.15
CA PHE A 19 -8.92 -4.04 4.47
C PHE A 19 -7.97 -2.85 4.52
N SER A 20 -6.84 -3.02 5.22
CA SER A 20 -5.83 -1.98 5.37
C SER A 20 -4.44 -2.51 5.04
N PHE A 21 -3.64 -1.66 4.41
CA PHE A 21 -2.20 -1.87 4.26
C PHE A 21 -1.48 -1.01 5.29
N GLU A 22 -0.58 -1.61 6.05
CA GLU A 22 0.42 -0.92 6.84
C GLU A 22 1.80 -1.11 6.19
N PHE A 23 2.58 -0.05 6.14
CA PHE A 23 3.89 -0.04 5.48
C PHE A 23 4.90 0.75 6.31
N ALA A 24 6.19 0.53 6.07
CA ALA A 24 7.26 1.26 6.72
C ALA A 24 8.45 1.41 5.78
N ALA A 25 9.08 2.59 5.78
CA ALA A 25 10.40 2.76 5.19
C ALA A 25 11.43 2.26 6.22
N LEU A 26 12.44 1.52 5.77
CA LEU A 26 13.51 0.97 6.63
C LEU A 26 14.49 2.05 7.14
N ASP A 27 14.17 3.34 7.03
CA ASP A 27 14.96 4.43 7.61
C ASP A 27 14.55 4.66 9.07
N PHE A 28 15.29 4.00 9.96
CA PHE A 28 15.13 4.07 11.41
C PHE A 28 15.80 5.29 12.06
N ALA A 29 16.57 6.08 11.29
CA ALA A 29 17.33 7.19 11.87
C ALA A 29 16.41 8.33 12.32
N PHE A 30 15.37 8.65 11.54
CA PHE A 30 14.36 9.65 11.88
C PHE A 30 12.98 9.27 11.33
N PRO A 31 12.30 8.28 11.92
CA PRO A 31 11.05 7.73 11.38
C PRO A 31 9.94 8.76 11.20
N ASP A 32 9.91 9.82 12.02
CA ASP A 32 8.93 10.91 11.97
C ASP A 32 9.11 11.86 10.77
N LYS A 33 10.27 11.81 10.12
CA LYS A 33 10.61 12.65 8.96
C LYS A 33 10.44 11.92 7.62
N ASN A 34 10.17 10.62 7.65
CA ASN A 34 9.82 9.86 6.45
C ASN A 34 8.46 10.34 5.90
N SER A 35 8.37 10.51 4.59
CA SER A 35 7.10 10.73 3.90
C SER A 35 6.72 9.52 3.07
N TYR A 36 5.43 9.19 3.06
CA TYR A 36 4.90 8.08 2.28
C TYR A 36 3.99 8.57 1.17
N ALA A 37 3.97 7.82 0.08
CA ALA A 37 2.97 7.94 -0.97
C ALA A 37 2.49 6.54 -1.36
N TYR A 38 1.20 6.41 -1.62
CA TYR A 38 0.60 5.15 -2.04
C TYR A 38 -0.44 5.35 -3.15
N MET A 39 -0.77 4.27 -3.85
CA MET A 39 -1.80 4.24 -4.88
C MET A 39 -2.30 2.81 -5.09
N MET A 40 -3.60 2.64 -5.34
CA MET A 40 -4.19 1.40 -5.84
C MET A 40 -4.42 1.53 -7.35
N GLU A 41 -3.52 1.01 -8.17
CA GLU A 41 -3.73 0.97 -9.63
C GLU A 41 -4.97 0.15 -9.95
N GLY A 42 -5.80 0.65 -10.87
CA GLY A 42 -7.13 0.10 -11.15
C GLY A 42 -8.26 0.76 -10.34
N PHE A 43 -7.94 1.52 -9.29
CA PHE A 43 -8.90 2.31 -8.52
C PHE A 43 -8.57 3.81 -8.49
N GLU A 44 -7.28 4.14 -8.38
CA GLU A 44 -6.75 5.50 -8.30
C GLU A 44 -5.87 5.81 -9.52
N ASN A 45 -5.88 7.07 -9.95
CA ASN A 45 -5.08 7.56 -11.10
C ASN A 45 -3.89 8.43 -10.66
N LYS A 46 -3.73 8.69 -9.36
CA LYS A 46 -2.71 9.60 -8.80
C LYS A 46 -2.23 9.07 -7.45
N TRP A 47 -0.99 9.38 -7.12
CA TRP A 47 -0.40 9.11 -5.81
C TRP A 47 -1.07 9.92 -4.70
N ASN A 48 -1.37 9.26 -3.58
CA ASN A 48 -1.79 9.89 -2.34
C ASN A 48 -0.60 10.05 -1.41
N TYR A 49 -0.26 11.30 -1.07
CA TYR A 49 0.84 11.62 -0.16
C TYR A 49 0.33 11.67 1.28
N SER A 50 0.84 10.77 2.11
CA SER A 50 0.37 10.56 3.48
C SER A 50 1.33 11.07 4.57
N ARG A 51 2.45 11.70 4.16
CA ARG A 51 3.50 12.20 5.08
C ARG A 51 3.90 11.08 6.05
N SER A 52 3.70 11.25 7.35
CA SER A 52 4.05 10.26 8.38
C SER A 52 3.01 9.16 8.57
N ARG A 53 1.80 9.27 7.98
CA ARG A 53 0.78 8.23 8.10
C ARG A 53 1.20 7.01 7.29
N ARG A 54 1.34 5.89 8.00
CA ARG A 54 1.92 4.65 7.48
C ARG A 54 0.91 3.54 7.15
N TYR A 55 -0.37 3.91 7.05
CA TYR A 55 -1.43 2.98 6.72
C TYR A 55 -2.51 3.63 5.85
N VAL A 56 -3.14 2.81 5.02
CA VAL A 56 -4.31 3.17 4.22
C VAL A 56 -5.37 2.08 4.34
N THR A 57 -6.63 2.48 4.36
CA THR A 57 -7.78 1.57 4.38
C THR A 57 -8.54 1.73 3.08
N TYR A 58 -8.83 0.61 2.41
CA TYR A 58 -9.72 0.54 1.26
C TYR A 58 -11.03 -0.12 1.68
N THR A 59 -12.13 0.37 1.14
CA THR A 59 -13.48 -0.13 1.42
C THR A 59 -14.25 -0.30 0.13
N ASN A 60 -15.02 -1.38 0.01
CA ASN A 60 -15.96 -1.65 -1.09
C ASN A 60 -15.31 -1.53 -2.48
N LEU A 61 -14.11 -2.09 -2.65
CA LEU A 61 -13.56 -2.25 -3.99
C LEU A 61 -14.32 -3.37 -4.71
N ASP A 62 -14.65 -3.12 -5.97
CA ASP A 62 -15.32 -4.10 -6.83
C ASP A 62 -14.42 -5.33 -7.08
N ALA A 63 -15.04 -6.41 -7.57
CA ALA A 63 -14.27 -7.57 -8.03
C ALA A 63 -13.37 -7.17 -9.20
N GLY A 64 -12.10 -7.58 -9.16
CA GLY A 64 -11.11 -7.18 -10.16
C GLY A 64 -9.68 -7.42 -9.74
N GLU A 65 -8.77 -6.97 -10.60
CA GLU A 65 -7.32 -7.01 -10.40
C GLU A 65 -6.79 -5.61 -10.18
N TYR A 66 -5.97 -5.45 -9.15
CA TYR A 66 -5.38 -4.19 -8.74
C TYR A 66 -3.90 -4.38 -8.41
N VAL A 67 -3.18 -3.26 -8.38
CA VAL A 67 -1.80 -3.23 -7.87
C VAL A 67 -1.69 -2.15 -6.80
N PHE A 68 -1.48 -2.58 -5.55
CA PHE A 68 -1.14 -1.67 -4.48
C PHE A 68 0.32 -1.26 -4.62
N ARG A 69 0.58 0.03 -4.75
CA ARG A 69 1.91 0.62 -4.80
C ARG A 69 2.15 1.51 -3.60
N VAL A 70 3.37 1.45 -3.08
CA VAL A 70 3.85 2.34 -2.03
C VAL A 70 5.28 2.78 -2.30
N LYS A 71 5.57 4.04 -2.03
CA LYS A 71 6.93 4.56 -1.97
C LYS A 71 7.13 5.42 -0.72
N GLY A 72 8.36 5.49 -0.27
CA GLY A 72 8.77 6.31 0.87
C GLY A 72 9.89 7.26 0.47
N SER A 73 9.96 8.42 1.13
CA SER A 73 11.13 9.30 1.10
C SER A 73 11.95 9.16 2.36
N ASN A 74 13.25 9.36 2.25
CA ASN A 74 14.11 9.59 3.41
C ASN A 74 13.92 11.03 3.95
N ASN A 75 14.70 11.37 4.98
CA ASN A 75 14.65 12.67 5.67
C ASN A 75 15.05 13.88 4.82
N ASP A 76 15.71 13.65 3.69
CA ASP A 76 16.12 14.68 2.73
C ASP A 76 15.07 14.88 1.63
N GLY A 77 13.94 14.17 1.70
CA GLY A 77 12.89 14.21 0.69
C GLY A 77 13.21 13.39 -0.57
N ASN A 78 14.28 12.59 -0.56
CA ASN A 78 14.60 11.70 -1.66
C ASN A 78 13.68 10.48 -1.62
N TRP A 79 12.86 10.33 -2.64
CA TRP A 79 11.92 9.23 -2.79
C TRP A 79 12.63 7.99 -3.34
N ASN A 80 12.27 6.83 -2.79
CA ASN A 80 12.53 5.57 -3.46
C ASN A 80 11.55 5.43 -4.64
N GLU A 81 12.00 5.80 -5.85
CA GLU A 81 11.19 5.74 -7.06
C GLU A 81 10.92 4.30 -7.55
N GLU A 82 11.70 3.31 -7.10
CA GLU A 82 11.38 1.89 -7.34
C GLU A 82 10.14 1.46 -6.54
N GLY A 83 10.06 1.90 -5.28
CA GLY A 83 8.94 1.63 -4.38
C GLY A 83 8.74 0.13 -4.11
N THR A 84 7.52 -0.24 -3.74
CA THR A 84 7.08 -1.64 -3.59
C THR A 84 5.69 -1.79 -4.18
N ALA A 85 5.45 -2.91 -4.84
CA ALA A 85 4.16 -3.24 -5.44
C ALA A 85 3.66 -4.61 -4.94
N LEU A 86 2.35 -4.70 -4.74
CA LEU A 86 1.64 -5.91 -4.33
C LEU A 86 0.43 -6.10 -5.25
N ALA A 87 0.34 -7.24 -5.93
CA ALA A 87 -0.86 -7.59 -6.69
C ALA A 87 -2.01 -7.88 -5.73
N VAL A 88 -3.20 -7.38 -6.03
CA VAL A 88 -4.42 -7.59 -5.24
C VAL A 88 -5.52 -8.08 -6.17
N THR A 89 -6.12 -9.23 -5.86
CA THR A 89 -7.24 -9.79 -6.63
C THR A 89 -8.44 -9.91 -5.71
N ILE A 90 -9.57 -9.34 -6.13
CA ILE A 90 -10.84 -9.44 -5.41
C ILE A 90 -11.78 -10.35 -6.20
N ALA A 91 -12.13 -11.50 -5.62
CA ALA A 91 -13.01 -12.49 -6.25
C ALA A 91 -14.48 -12.02 -6.23
N PRO A 92 -15.27 -12.33 -7.27
CA PRO A 92 -16.69 -12.03 -7.31
C PRO A 92 -17.51 -12.86 -6.28
N PRO A 93 -18.79 -12.47 -6.03
CA PRO A 93 -19.74 -13.17 -5.15
C PRO A 93 -19.97 -14.66 -5.41
#